data_AF-A0A1F7TBI8-F1
#
_entry.id   AF-A0A1F7TBI8-F1
#
_cell.length_a   1.000
_cell.length_b   1.000
_cell.length_c   1.000
_cell.angle_alpha   90.00
_cell.angle_beta   90.00
_cell.angle_gamma   90.00
#
_symmetry.space_group_name_H-M   'P 1'
#
loop_
_entity.id
_entity.type
_entity.pdbx_description
1 polymer ?
#
loop_
_entity_poly.entity_id
_entity_poly.type
_entity_poly.pdbx_seq_one_letter_code
_entity_poly.pdbx_strand_id
1 'polypeptide(L)'
;MEHRPVERRLAAILSADVSGYSRLMGEDDEATLRTLSEYRELQFYLIGHYRGRVVNAPGDALLAEFSSVIDAVTCAVEIQKALAERNDRLPENRRMEFRIGVHLGDVLVKEGALYGDGVNIAARLEGLADGRGICISRAVYEQVGKKLDCELEYLGEYLVKNIAEPVEVYGVRVFPEDRAPRRRRRALTVWQGAVLGTAAVLLIQGAAWWFWKDDLAFHLRESPAKPGLTGELRARLAVKPLPGDLSSGKTFRHCGDCPEMAVIPPGSFTMGSAPDEKEHRPEEGPARLVAIPKAFAMARFETTFAQWDACVADSGCAHVPQDRGWGRGNMPAIYVHWQDAQDYVKWLTRRTGRTYRLPSEAEWEYAARAGSQASFWWGKELKPDQANCDRCGRNPSRQTAPVGSFPPNPFGLFDMHGNVWEWTADCWNGTLAGAPSGGEAWTSGQCDLRVLRGGAWGLAQESIRAARRIPGKLDARSGKQGFRVAMTLP
;
A
#
# COMPACT_ATOMS: atom_id res chain seq x y z
N MET A 1 -29.01 -4.55 -16.67
CA MET A 1 -27.83 -5.06 -15.94
C MET A 1 -26.87 -5.59 -16.97
N GLU A 2 -25.79 -4.88 -17.24
CA GLU A 2 -24.79 -5.27 -18.24
C GLU A 2 -23.87 -6.33 -17.61
N HIS A 3 -23.97 -7.58 -18.05
CA HIS A 3 -23.03 -8.63 -17.64
C HIS A 3 -21.66 -8.30 -18.24
N ARG A 4 -20.69 -7.96 -17.38
CA ARG A 4 -19.29 -7.87 -17.81
C ARG A 4 -18.87 -9.21 -18.41
N PRO A 5 -18.27 -9.23 -19.61
CA PRO A 5 -17.89 -10.48 -20.26
C PRO A 5 -16.83 -11.21 -19.43
N VAL A 6 -16.98 -12.54 -19.34
CA VAL A 6 -15.96 -13.42 -18.78
C VAL A 6 -14.86 -13.59 -19.83
N GLU A 7 -13.64 -13.20 -19.49
CA GLU A 7 -12.50 -13.26 -20.42
C GLU A 7 -11.66 -14.52 -20.14
N ARG A 8 -11.46 -15.36 -21.16
CA ARG A 8 -10.53 -16.50 -21.07
C ARG A 8 -9.18 -16.10 -21.62
N ARG A 9 -8.11 -16.35 -20.87
CA ARG A 9 -6.74 -16.11 -21.34
C ARG A 9 -5.73 -17.06 -20.67
N LEU A 10 -4.59 -17.24 -21.33
CA LEU A 10 -3.44 -17.95 -20.79
C LEU A 10 -2.69 -17.04 -19.80
N ALA A 11 -2.39 -17.54 -18.61
CA ALA A 11 -1.63 -16.79 -17.60
C ALA A 11 -0.73 -17.71 -16.77
N ALA A 12 0.39 -17.16 -16.28
CA ALA A 12 1.19 -17.80 -15.26
C ALA A 12 0.60 -17.45 -13.88
N ILE A 13 0.36 -18.46 -13.06
CA ILE A 13 -0.33 -18.35 -11.77
C ILE A 13 0.64 -18.80 -10.69
N LEU A 14 0.81 -17.94 -9.69
CA LEU A 14 1.60 -18.21 -8.50
C LEU A 14 0.65 -18.34 -7.32
N SER A 15 0.67 -19.50 -6.67
CA SER A 15 0.00 -19.76 -5.41
C SER A 15 1.06 -19.90 -4.32
N ALA A 16 0.88 -19.25 -3.18
CA ALA A 16 1.76 -19.43 -2.03
C ALA A 16 0.96 -19.55 -0.73
N ASP A 17 1.51 -20.25 0.25
CA ASP A 17 0.86 -20.50 1.53
C ASP A 17 1.90 -20.76 2.63
N VAL A 18 1.54 -20.53 3.89
CA VAL A 18 2.45 -20.71 5.02
C VAL A 18 2.46 -22.17 5.49
N SER A 19 3.64 -22.79 5.53
CA SER A 19 3.82 -24.11 6.12
C SER A 19 3.61 -24.04 7.64
N GLY A 20 2.61 -24.78 8.14
CA GLY A 20 2.35 -24.89 9.57
C GLY A 20 1.70 -23.66 10.21
N TYR A 21 0.97 -22.85 9.43
CA TYR A 21 0.34 -21.61 9.92
C TYR A 21 -0.51 -21.78 11.19
N SER A 22 -1.34 -22.82 11.27
CA SER A 22 -2.20 -23.07 12.44
C SER A 22 -1.40 -23.29 13.73
N ARG A 23 -0.19 -23.87 13.63
CA ARG A 23 0.71 -24.02 14.79
C ARG A 23 1.22 -22.66 15.25
N LEU A 24 1.71 -21.83 14.32
CA LEU A 24 2.22 -20.49 14.61
C LEU A 24 1.13 -19.61 15.28
N MET A 25 -0.09 -19.66 14.75
CA MET A 25 -1.26 -18.96 15.31
C MET A 25 -1.64 -19.46 16.71
N GLY A 26 -1.52 -20.77 16.97
CA GLY A 26 -1.81 -21.34 18.29
C GLY A 26 -0.76 -21.02 19.36
N GLU A 27 0.49 -20.79 18.96
CA GLU A 27 1.58 -20.43 19.87
C GLU A 27 1.57 -18.94 20.24
N ASP A 28 1.41 -18.07 19.25
CA ASP A 28 1.38 -16.61 19.41
C ASP A 28 0.75 -15.97 18.17
N ASP A 29 -0.53 -15.62 18.27
CA ASP A 29 -1.32 -15.08 17.16
C ASP A 29 -0.85 -13.68 16.74
N GLU A 30 -0.58 -12.79 17.70
CA GLU A 30 -0.15 -11.42 17.44
C GLU A 30 1.21 -11.37 16.71
N ALA A 31 2.20 -12.14 17.17
CA ALA A 31 3.49 -12.21 16.50
C ALA A 31 3.40 -12.91 15.14
N THR A 32 2.47 -13.85 14.97
CA THR A 32 2.26 -14.55 13.69
C THR A 32 1.65 -13.62 12.67
N LEU A 33 0.61 -12.87 13.04
CA LEU A 33 -0.01 -11.87 12.16
C LEU A 33 0.96 -10.76 11.77
N ARG A 34 1.83 -10.33 12.70
CA ARG A 34 2.90 -9.35 12.42
C ARG A 34 3.91 -9.88 11.40
N THR A 35 4.42 -11.09 11.61
CA THR A 35 5.38 -11.73 10.69
C THR A 35 4.74 -11.96 9.32
N LEU A 36 3.50 -12.44 9.29
CA LEU A 36 2.74 -12.63 8.06
C LEU A 36 2.56 -11.30 7.31
N SER A 37 2.23 -10.21 8.01
CA SER A 37 2.09 -8.89 7.40
C SER A 37 3.40 -8.42 6.77
N GLU A 38 4.53 -8.51 7.48
CA GLU A 38 5.85 -8.15 6.95
C GLU A 38 6.21 -8.98 5.71
N TYR A 39 5.90 -10.27 5.73
CA TYR A 39 6.23 -11.20 4.65
C TYR A 39 5.32 -10.96 3.44
N ARG A 40 4.04 -10.63 3.67
CA ARG A 40 3.09 -10.19 2.64
C ARG A 40 3.52 -8.91 1.95
N GLU A 41 4.01 -7.91 2.69
CA GLU A 41 4.51 -6.66 2.12
C GLU A 41 5.64 -6.92 1.12
N LEU A 42 6.59 -7.78 1.50
CA LEU A 42 7.69 -8.20 0.62
C LEU A 42 7.19 -8.98 -0.59
N GLN A 43 6.28 -9.93 -0.40
CA GLN A 43 5.70 -10.70 -1.49
C GLN A 43 4.96 -9.81 -2.49
N PHE A 44 4.14 -8.86 -2.02
CA PHE A 44 3.42 -7.92 -2.90
C PHE A 44 4.39 -7.01 -3.66
N TYR A 45 5.45 -6.53 -2.99
CA TYR A 45 6.51 -5.75 -3.63
C TYR A 45 7.19 -6.54 -4.75
N LEU A 46 7.64 -7.77 -4.47
CA LEU A 46 8.33 -8.61 -5.45
C LEU A 46 7.39 -8.99 -6.61
N ILE A 47 6.13 -9.33 -6.33
CA ILE A 47 5.14 -9.61 -7.37
C ILE A 47 4.98 -8.40 -8.29
N GLY A 48 4.81 -7.20 -7.75
CA GLY A 48 4.72 -5.99 -8.57
C GLY A 48 6.02 -5.66 -9.33
N HIS A 49 7.17 -5.85 -8.70
CA HIS A 49 8.49 -5.64 -9.30
C HIS A 49 8.70 -6.55 -10.52
N TYR A 50 8.28 -7.80 -10.43
CA TYR A 50 8.28 -8.77 -11.52
C TYR A 50 7.00 -8.71 -12.37
N ARG A 51 6.34 -7.53 -12.46
CA ARG A 51 5.21 -7.27 -13.36
C ARG A 51 4.01 -8.21 -13.18
N GLY A 52 3.88 -8.81 -12.00
CA GLY A 52 2.73 -9.60 -11.60
C GLY A 52 1.64 -8.77 -10.93
N ARG A 53 0.44 -9.34 -10.85
CA ARG A 53 -0.72 -8.78 -10.14
C ARG A 53 -1.17 -9.73 -9.06
N VAL A 54 -1.23 -9.25 -7.82
CA VAL A 54 -1.89 -9.99 -6.73
C VAL A 54 -3.39 -10.02 -7.01
N VAL A 55 -3.94 -11.24 -7.09
CA VAL A 55 -5.36 -11.48 -7.38
C VAL A 55 -6.14 -11.57 -6.08
N ASN A 56 -5.63 -12.32 -5.11
CA ASN A 56 -6.25 -12.48 -3.80
C ASN A 56 -5.20 -12.89 -2.75
N ALA A 57 -5.48 -12.61 -1.49
CA ALA A 57 -4.60 -12.85 -0.35
C ALA A 57 -5.37 -13.23 0.93
N PRO A 58 -6.26 -14.25 0.92
CA PRO A 58 -7.06 -14.57 2.10
C PRO A 58 -6.22 -15.31 3.15
N GLY A 59 -6.22 -14.83 4.38
CA GLY A 59 -5.48 -15.46 5.48
C GLY A 59 -3.97 -15.53 5.19
N ASP A 60 -3.41 -16.74 5.23
CA ASP A 60 -2.03 -17.09 4.90
C ASP A 60 -1.77 -17.37 3.41
N ALA A 61 -2.83 -17.57 2.62
CA ALA A 61 -2.74 -17.92 1.21
C ALA A 61 -2.60 -16.70 0.27
N LEU A 62 -1.71 -16.77 -0.70
CA LEU A 62 -1.43 -15.75 -1.71
C LEU A 62 -1.71 -16.29 -3.10
N LEU A 63 -2.45 -15.55 -3.91
CA LEU A 63 -2.66 -15.85 -5.32
C LEU A 63 -2.28 -14.64 -6.16
N ALA A 64 -1.39 -14.85 -7.13
CA ALA A 64 -0.95 -13.84 -8.07
C ALA A 64 -0.92 -14.37 -9.50
N GLU A 65 -1.04 -13.46 -10.46
CA GLU A 65 -0.93 -13.76 -11.88
C GLU A 65 0.20 -12.97 -12.54
N PHE A 66 0.77 -13.54 -13.58
CA PHE A 66 1.82 -12.95 -14.39
C PHE A 66 1.51 -13.22 -15.87
N SER A 67 1.83 -12.23 -16.71
CA SER A 67 1.82 -12.39 -18.18
C SER A 67 3.07 -13.13 -18.69
N SER A 68 4.11 -13.25 -17.86
CA SER A 68 5.38 -13.91 -18.17
C SER A 68 5.66 -15.03 -17.17
N VAL A 69 5.86 -16.25 -17.67
CA VAL A 69 6.23 -17.40 -16.84
C VAL A 69 7.62 -17.21 -16.22
N ILE A 70 8.55 -16.61 -16.96
CA ILE A 70 9.91 -16.34 -16.47
C ILE A 70 9.85 -15.38 -15.28
N ASP A 71 9.02 -14.34 -15.36
CA ASP A 71 8.83 -13.39 -14.27
C ASP A 71 8.21 -14.07 -13.04
N ALA A 72 7.21 -14.94 -13.26
CA ALA A 72 6.56 -15.67 -12.17
C ALA A 72 7.55 -16.55 -11.40
N VAL A 73 8.38 -17.33 -12.11
CA VAL A 73 9.38 -18.21 -11.48
C VAL A 73 10.51 -17.40 -10.84
N THR A 74 11.01 -16.35 -11.50
CA THR A 74 12.03 -15.47 -10.91
C THR A 74 11.52 -14.80 -9.63
N CYS A 75 10.29 -14.29 -9.66
CA CYS A 75 9.63 -13.72 -8.49
C CYS A 75 9.53 -14.75 -7.35
N ALA A 76 9.09 -15.98 -7.65
CA ALA A 76 9.00 -17.03 -6.65
C ALA A 76 10.35 -17.34 -5.99
N VAL A 77 11.43 -17.41 -6.77
CA VAL A 77 12.80 -17.62 -6.28
C VAL A 77 13.24 -16.49 -5.37
N GLU A 78 13.03 -15.23 -5.78
CA GLU A 78 13.43 -14.07 -4.97
C GLU A 78 12.57 -13.91 -3.71
N ILE A 79 11.28 -14.27 -3.75
CA ILE A 79 10.44 -14.36 -2.55
C ILE A 79 11.06 -15.35 -1.58
N GLN A 80 11.41 -16.57 -2.02
CA GLN A 80 11.98 -17.57 -1.11
C GLN A 80 13.31 -17.09 -0.49
N LYS A 81 14.21 -16.51 -1.28
CA LYS A 81 15.49 -15.96 -0.78
C LYS A 81 15.27 -14.87 0.27
N ALA A 82 14.45 -13.88 -0.06
CA ALA A 82 14.24 -12.73 0.83
C ALA A 82 13.47 -13.11 2.10
N LEU A 83 12.59 -14.11 2.04
CA LEU A 83 11.93 -14.66 3.23
C LEU A 83 12.88 -15.49 4.10
N ALA A 84 13.81 -16.24 3.50
CA ALA A 84 14.82 -16.97 4.26
C ALA A 84 15.72 -16.01 5.08
N GLU A 85 16.18 -14.91 4.48
CA GLU A 85 16.99 -13.89 5.18
C GLU A 85 16.26 -13.26 6.38
N ARG A 86 14.92 -13.15 6.31
CA ARG A 86 14.10 -12.64 7.41
C ARG A 86 13.86 -13.70 8.46
N ASN A 87 13.60 -14.94 8.05
CA ASN A 87 13.45 -16.08 8.96
C ASN A 87 14.71 -16.34 9.78
N ASP A 88 15.90 -16.04 9.25
CA ASP A 88 17.16 -16.16 10.01
C ASP A 88 17.25 -15.22 11.20
N ARG A 89 16.44 -14.16 11.24
CA ARG A 89 16.35 -13.22 12.38
C ARG A 89 15.35 -13.67 13.44
N LEU A 90 14.57 -14.72 13.18
CA LEU A 90 13.57 -15.25 14.07
C LEU A 90 14.07 -16.54 14.75
N PRO A 91 13.63 -16.80 16.00
CA PRO A 91 13.79 -18.11 16.62
C PRO A 91 13.22 -19.22 15.74
N GLU A 92 13.82 -20.40 15.76
CA GLU A 92 13.48 -21.52 14.87
C GLU A 92 11.99 -21.89 14.90
N ASN A 93 11.37 -21.90 16.09
CA ASN A 93 9.95 -22.20 16.26
C ASN A 93 9.00 -21.12 15.70
N ARG A 94 9.51 -19.90 15.46
CA ARG A 94 8.79 -18.73 14.94
C ARG A 94 9.03 -18.46 13.46
N ARG A 95 9.92 -19.22 12.81
CA ARG A 95 10.17 -19.07 11.38
C ARG A 95 8.90 -19.39 10.59
N MET A 96 8.59 -18.52 9.63
CA MET A 96 7.41 -18.62 8.78
C MET A 96 7.86 -18.97 7.37
N GLU A 97 7.82 -20.26 7.06
CA GLU A 97 8.26 -20.75 5.76
C GLU A 97 7.09 -20.83 4.79
N PHE A 98 7.26 -20.26 3.60
CA PHE A 98 6.26 -20.32 2.55
C PHE A 98 6.52 -21.50 1.61
N ARG A 99 5.44 -22.07 1.10
CA ARG A 99 5.41 -23.01 -0.03
C ARG A 99 4.91 -22.26 -1.24
N ILE A 100 5.47 -22.51 -2.43
CA ILE A 100 5.04 -21.82 -3.66
C ILE A 100 4.80 -22.83 -4.78
N GLY A 101 3.69 -22.66 -5.49
CA GLY A 101 3.34 -23.38 -6.71
C GLY A 101 3.20 -22.43 -7.89
N VAL A 102 3.83 -22.74 -9.02
CA VAL A 102 3.72 -21.95 -10.26
C VAL A 102 3.20 -22.81 -11.41
N HIS A 103 2.12 -22.38 -12.05
CA HIS A 103 1.52 -23.07 -13.19
C HIS A 103 1.29 -22.09 -14.35
N LEU A 104 1.34 -22.59 -15.59
CA LEU A 104 0.90 -21.88 -16.79
C LEU A 104 -0.31 -22.60 -17.36
N GLY A 105 -1.44 -21.91 -17.43
CA GLY A 105 -2.68 -22.49 -17.96
C GLY A 105 -3.76 -21.45 -18.24
N ASP A 106 -4.85 -21.91 -18.85
CA ASP A 106 -6.01 -21.08 -19.14
C ASP A 106 -6.76 -20.72 -17.84
N VAL A 107 -7.13 -19.45 -17.73
CA VAL A 107 -7.95 -18.92 -16.65
C VAL A 107 -9.10 -18.10 -17.18
N LEU A 108 -10.20 -18.12 -16.43
CA LEU A 108 -11.34 -17.24 -16.61
C LEU A 108 -11.19 -16.05 -15.67
N VAL A 109 -11.18 -14.85 -16.23
CA VAL A 109 -11.15 -13.59 -15.49
C VAL A 109 -12.57 -13.05 -15.41
N LYS A 110 -13.05 -12.84 -14.19
CA LYS A 110 -14.32 -12.14 -13.93
C LYS A 110 -14.14 -11.18 -12.77
N GLU A 111 -14.39 -9.90 -13.02
CA GLU A 111 -14.31 -8.84 -11.98
C GLU A 111 -12.95 -8.78 -11.27
N GLY A 112 -11.87 -9.17 -11.95
CA GLY A 112 -10.51 -9.19 -11.39
C GLY A 112 -10.13 -10.48 -10.68
N ALA A 113 -11.09 -11.37 -10.39
CA ALA A 113 -10.84 -12.69 -9.84
C ALA A 113 -10.51 -13.73 -10.93
N LEU A 114 -9.73 -14.74 -10.55
CA LEU A 114 -9.35 -15.86 -11.41
C LEU A 114 -10.10 -17.13 -11.06
N TYR A 115 -10.58 -17.81 -12.09
CA TYR A 115 -11.28 -19.08 -11.99
C TYR A 115 -10.76 -20.07 -13.04
N GLY A 116 -10.97 -21.35 -12.78
CA GLY A 116 -10.64 -22.43 -13.71
C GLY A 116 -9.50 -23.32 -13.21
N ASP A 117 -9.19 -24.34 -14.01
CA ASP A 117 -8.30 -25.42 -13.61
C ASP A 117 -6.87 -24.94 -13.37
N GLY A 118 -6.42 -23.88 -14.07
CA GLY A 118 -5.10 -23.31 -13.86
C GLY A 118 -4.85 -22.88 -12.41
N VAL A 119 -5.85 -22.30 -11.74
CA VAL A 119 -5.75 -21.88 -10.33
C VAL A 119 -5.68 -23.10 -9.41
N ASN A 120 -6.48 -24.13 -9.70
CA ASN A 120 -6.51 -25.38 -8.93
C ASN A 120 -5.17 -26.13 -9.03
N ILE A 121 -4.56 -26.16 -10.23
CA ILE A 121 -3.24 -26.76 -10.43
C ILE A 121 -2.18 -26.00 -9.64
N ALA A 122 -2.15 -24.66 -9.73
CA ALA A 122 -1.16 -23.83 -9.02
C ALA A 122 -1.22 -24.06 -7.49
N ALA A 123 -2.43 -24.08 -6.92
CA ALA A 123 -2.63 -24.37 -5.50
C ALA A 123 -2.21 -25.80 -5.13
N ARG A 124 -2.35 -26.78 -6.04
CA ARG A 124 -1.92 -28.15 -5.77
C ARG A 124 -0.40 -28.31 -5.83
N LEU A 125 0.25 -27.61 -6.76
CA LEU A 125 1.70 -27.55 -6.81
C LEU A 125 2.27 -26.93 -5.53
N GLU A 126 1.65 -25.86 -5.03
CA GLU A 126 2.01 -25.26 -3.74
C GLU A 126 1.95 -26.30 -2.61
N GLY A 127 0.86 -27.06 -2.51
CA GLY A 127 0.72 -28.10 -1.49
C GLY A 127 1.68 -29.29 -1.62
N LEU A 128 2.43 -29.40 -2.72
CA LEU A 128 3.50 -30.40 -2.92
C LEU A 128 4.88 -29.87 -2.57
N ALA A 129 5.05 -28.55 -2.43
CA ALA A 129 6.32 -27.95 -2.07
C ALA A 129 6.60 -28.12 -0.56
N ASP A 130 7.86 -28.38 -0.22
CA ASP A 130 8.33 -28.30 1.16
C ASP A 130 8.39 -26.83 1.63
N GLY A 131 8.54 -26.61 2.94
CA GLY A 131 8.81 -25.27 3.48
C GLY A 131 10.05 -24.68 2.81
N ARG A 132 9.93 -23.45 2.28
CA ARG A 132 10.94 -22.76 1.44
C ARG A 132 11.08 -23.30 0.00
N GLY A 133 10.26 -24.27 -0.39
CA GLY A 133 10.27 -24.89 -1.72
C GLY A 133 9.40 -24.19 -2.76
N ILE A 134 9.69 -24.48 -4.03
CA ILE A 134 8.90 -24.04 -5.18
C ILE A 134 8.64 -25.27 -6.08
N CYS A 135 7.38 -25.52 -6.41
CA CYS A 135 6.97 -26.54 -7.38
C CYS A 135 6.37 -25.90 -8.64
N ILE A 136 6.75 -26.43 -9.81
CA ILE A 136 6.29 -25.94 -11.11
C ILE A 136 5.74 -27.09 -11.97
N SER A 137 4.79 -26.80 -12.86
CA SER A 137 4.28 -27.80 -13.81
C SER A 137 5.21 -27.99 -15.02
N ARG A 138 5.04 -29.09 -15.77
CA ARG A 138 5.69 -29.28 -17.09
C ARG A 138 5.58 -28.05 -18.00
N ALA A 139 4.39 -27.45 -18.13
CA ALA A 139 4.18 -26.28 -18.98
C ALA A 139 5.09 -25.08 -18.61
N VAL A 140 5.39 -24.91 -17.31
CA VAL A 140 6.33 -23.89 -16.84
C VAL A 140 7.77 -24.33 -17.13
N TYR A 141 8.10 -25.58 -16.81
CA TYR A 141 9.43 -26.16 -17.08
C TYR A 141 9.85 -26.01 -18.55
N GLU A 142 8.95 -26.31 -19.49
CA GLU A 142 9.22 -26.22 -20.93
C GLU A 142 9.53 -24.79 -21.40
N GLN A 143 8.91 -23.78 -20.78
CA GLN A 143 9.16 -22.38 -21.13
C GLN A 143 10.40 -21.79 -20.47
N VAL A 144 10.75 -22.30 -19.28
CA VAL A 144 11.76 -21.72 -18.39
C VAL A 144 13.11 -22.41 -18.51
N GLY A 145 13.14 -23.72 -18.81
CA GLY A 145 14.27 -24.62 -18.57
C GLY A 145 15.68 -24.07 -18.84
N LYS A 146 15.95 -23.55 -20.05
CA LYS A 146 17.30 -23.03 -20.41
C LYS A 146 17.51 -21.53 -20.16
N LYS A 147 16.51 -20.83 -19.62
CA LYS A 147 16.47 -19.36 -19.54
C LYS A 147 16.67 -18.81 -18.12
N LEU A 148 16.64 -19.67 -17.10
CA LEU A 148 16.89 -19.26 -15.72
C LEU A 148 18.10 -20.01 -15.13
N ASP A 149 18.90 -19.30 -14.34
CA ASP A 149 20.03 -19.82 -13.58
C ASP A 149 19.56 -20.56 -12.31
N CYS A 150 18.65 -21.53 -12.45
CA CYS A 150 18.16 -22.35 -11.35
C CYS A 150 18.16 -23.84 -11.71
N GLU A 151 18.58 -24.70 -10.79
CA GLU A 151 18.52 -26.15 -10.98
C GLU A 151 17.06 -26.64 -10.80
N LEU A 152 16.60 -27.45 -11.77
CA LEU A 152 15.25 -28.02 -11.77
C LEU A 152 15.32 -29.53 -11.55
N GLU A 153 14.50 -30.06 -10.64
CA GLU A 153 14.44 -31.48 -10.29
C GLU A 153 13.07 -32.07 -10.60
N TYR A 154 13.01 -33.18 -11.33
CA TYR A 154 11.74 -33.85 -11.62
C TYR A 154 11.25 -34.62 -10.39
N LEU A 155 10.04 -34.31 -9.91
CA LEU A 155 9.43 -34.88 -8.71
C LEU A 155 8.43 -36.00 -9.00
N GLY A 156 7.91 -36.09 -10.22
CA GLY A 156 6.99 -37.15 -10.66
C GLY A 156 5.68 -36.63 -11.24
N GLU A 157 4.74 -37.55 -11.47
CA GLU A 157 3.37 -37.28 -11.91
C GLU A 157 2.39 -37.33 -10.74
N TYR A 158 1.50 -36.34 -10.68
CA TYR A 158 0.53 -36.20 -9.61
C TYR A 158 -0.88 -36.01 -10.17
N LEU A 159 -1.84 -36.77 -9.65
CA LEU A 159 -3.26 -36.59 -9.94
C LEU A 159 -3.80 -35.39 -9.15
N VAL A 160 -4.42 -34.45 -9.85
CA VAL A 160 -5.12 -33.31 -9.25
C VAL A 160 -6.61 -33.62 -9.26
N LYS A 161 -7.32 -33.34 -8.16
CA LYS A 161 -8.78 -33.52 -8.11
C LYS A 161 -9.42 -32.67 -9.21
N ASN A 162 -10.35 -33.26 -9.97
CA ASN A 162 -11.09 -32.63 -11.07
C ASN A 162 -10.28 -32.36 -12.36
N ILE A 163 -9.13 -33.01 -12.55
CA ILE A 163 -8.35 -32.96 -13.79
C ILE A 163 -8.12 -34.39 -14.28
N ALA A 164 -8.42 -34.65 -15.56
CA ALA A 164 -8.42 -36.00 -16.12
C ALA A 164 -7.01 -36.59 -16.31
N GLU A 165 -5.99 -35.73 -16.50
CA GLU A 165 -4.61 -36.14 -16.79
C GLU A 165 -3.68 -35.80 -15.61
N PRO A 166 -2.71 -36.68 -15.28
CA PRO A 166 -1.69 -36.39 -14.28
C PRO A 166 -0.83 -35.17 -14.67
N VAL A 167 -0.53 -34.32 -13.70
CA VAL A 167 0.37 -33.17 -13.89
C VAL A 167 1.78 -33.59 -13.50
N GLU A 168 2.73 -33.43 -14.41
CA GLU A 168 4.15 -33.57 -14.12
C GLU A 168 4.68 -32.37 -13.34
N VAL A 169 5.39 -32.65 -12.24
CA VAL A 169 5.85 -31.65 -11.27
C VAL A 169 7.37 -31.64 -11.21
N TYR A 170 7.92 -30.44 -11.17
CA TYR A 170 9.34 -30.16 -11.03
C TYR A 170 9.57 -29.24 -9.83
N GLY A 171 10.60 -29.49 -9.02
CA GLY A 171 11.04 -28.61 -7.96
C GLY A 171 12.08 -27.62 -8.47
N VAL A 172 12.03 -26.37 -8.00
CA VAL A 172 13.06 -25.35 -8.26
C VAL A 172 13.99 -25.28 -7.05
N ARG A 173 15.29 -25.47 -7.28
CA ARG A 173 16.30 -25.36 -6.22
C ARG A 173 16.70 -23.91 -6.01
N VAL A 174 16.37 -23.36 -4.84
CA VAL A 174 16.63 -21.96 -4.48
C VAL A 174 17.95 -21.79 -3.72
N PHE A 175 18.28 -22.71 -2.80
CA PHE A 175 19.46 -22.60 -1.95
C PHE A 175 20.50 -23.70 -2.25
N PRO A 176 21.80 -23.37 -2.40
CA PRO A 176 22.85 -24.36 -2.69
C PRO A 176 23.07 -25.38 -1.57
N GLU A 177 22.74 -25.00 -0.32
CA GLU A 177 22.92 -25.82 0.88
C GLU A 177 21.82 -26.89 1.03
N ASP A 178 20.70 -26.76 0.31
CA ASP A 178 19.62 -27.74 0.26
C ASP A 178 19.99 -28.98 -0.59
N ARG A 179 21.28 -29.34 -0.64
CA ARG A 179 21.73 -30.66 -1.11
C ARG A 179 21.16 -31.72 -0.17
N ALA A 180 19.92 -32.14 -0.41
CA ALA A 180 19.41 -33.35 0.19
C ALA A 180 20.32 -34.51 -0.23
N PRO A 181 20.76 -35.37 0.71
CA PRO A 181 21.40 -36.61 0.33
C PRO A 181 20.38 -37.39 -0.51
N ARG A 182 20.81 -37.82 -1.71
CA ARG A 182 20.05 -38.70 -2.63
C ARG A 182 19.06 -39.54 -1.83
N ARG A 183 17.76 -39.22 -1.90
CA ARG A 183 16.70 -39.99 -1.26
C ARG A 183 16.71 -41.36 -1.95
N ARG A 184 17.44 -42.32 -1.38
CA ARG A 184 17.35 -43.73 -1.79
C ARG A 184 15.87 -44.06 -1.73
N ARG A 185 15.29 -44.39 -2.88
CA ARG A 185 13.99 -45.06 -2.97
C ARG A 185 14.00 -46.17 -1.92
N ARG A 186 13.25 -46.01 -0.84
CA ARG A 186 12.97 -47.11 0.08
C ARG A 186 12.04 -48.05 -0.68
N ALA A 187 12.67 -48.99 -1.39
CA ALA A 187 11.99 -50.23 -1.72
C ALA A 187 11.65 -50.91 -0.39
N LEU A 188 10.38 -51.28 -0.26
CA LEU A 188 9.90 -52.18 0.78
C LEU A 188 10.76 -53.44 0.77
N THR A 189 11.43 -53.75 1.88
CA THR A 189 11.72 -55.15 2.21
C THR A 189 11.85 -55.32 3.71
N VAL A 190 11.11 -56.33 4.16
CA VAL A 190 10.90 -56.80 5.52
C VAL A 190 12.18 -57.47 6.05
N TRP A 191 12.46 -57.25 7.33
CA TRP A 191 13.24 -58.03 8.30
C TRP A 191 14.46 -58.85 7.85
N GLN A 192 15.63 -58.60 8.47
CA GLN A 192 16.37 -59.55 9.34
C GLN A 192 17.77 -59.01 9.68
N GLY A 193 18.23 -59.29 10.90
CA GLY A 193 19.66 -59.40 11.21
C GLY A 193 20.28 -58.25 11.99
N ALA A 194 20.32 -58.42 13.32
CA ALA A 194 21.25 -57.71 14.18
C ALA A 194 22.72 -58.11 13.90
N VAL A 195 23.63 -57.35 14.53
CA VAL A 195 25.02 -57.69 14.94
C VAL A 195 26.13 -56.97 14.14
N LEU A 196 26.94 -56.22 14.90
CA LEU A 196 28.30 -55.68 14.67
C LEU A 196 28.44 -54.23 14.18
N GLY A 197 29.11 -53.40 15.00
CA GLY A 197 29.68 -52.14 14.53
C GLY A 197 30.05 -51.07 15.56
N THR A 198 30.15 -51.39 16.86
CA THR A 198 30.54 -50.48 17.95
C THR A 198 32.02 -50.07 17.94
N ALA A 199 32.62 -49.80 16.78
CA ALA A 199 34.07 -49.51 16.67
C ALA A 199 34.46 -48.28 15.83
N ALA A 200 33.52 -47.42 15.39
CA ALA A 200 33.83 -46.28 14.51
C ALA A 200 33.63 -44.89 15.14
N VAL A 201 33.32 -44.78 16.43
CA VAL A 201 32.96 -43.49 17.09
C VAL A 201 34.12 -42.87 17.88
N LEU A 202 35.26 -43.57 18.04
CA LEU A 202 36.40 -43.07 18.84
C LEU A 202 37.62 -42.59 18.03
N LEU A 203 37.55 -42.54 16.69
CA LEU A 203 38.67 -42.09 15.85
C LEU A 203 38.48 -40.69 15.20
N ILE A 204 37.33 -40.03 15.39
CA ILE A 204 37.04 -38.71 14.77
C ILE A 204 37.28 -37.53 15.74
N GLN A 205 37.39 -37.77 17.05
CA GLN A 205 37.61 -36.69 18.03
C GLN A 205 39.09 -36.31 18.23
N GLY A 206 40.04 -37.06 17.67
CA GLY A 206 41.48 -36.79 17.79
C GLY A 206 42.09 -35.96 16.66
N ALA A 207 41.48 -35.92 15.48
CA ALA A 207 42.06 -35.28 14.28
C ALA A 207 41.65 -33.80 14.10
N ALA A 208 40.57 -33.36 14.75
CA ALA A 208 40.05 -31.99 14.62
C ALA A 208 40.75 -30.97 15.56
N TRP A 209 41.51 -31.43 16.55
CA TRP A 209 42.21 -30.56 17.50
C TRP A 209 43.59 -30.09 16.98
N TRP A 210 44.15 -30.77 15.97
CA TRP A 210 45.50 -30.50 15.47
C TRP A 210 45.55 -29.56 14.25
N PHE A 211 44.44 -29.40 13.52
CA PHE A 211 44.41 -28.68 12.23
C PHE A 211 43.96 -27.21 12.30
N TRP A 212 43.60 -26.68 13.47
CA TRP A 212 43.02 -25.33 13.61
C TRP A 212 43.73 -24.47 14.68
N LYS A 213 45.04 -24.66 14.87
CA LYS A 213 45.84 -23.84 15.80
C LYS A 213 46.76 -22.80 15.15
N ASP A 214 47.10 -22.91 13.87
CA ASP A 214 48.06 -21.98 13.25
C ASP A 214 47.58 -21.54 11.87
N ASP A 215 46.83 -20.44 11.80
CA ASP A 215 46.95 -19.43 10.74
C ASP A 215 46.11 -18.19 11.08
N LEU A 216 46.62 -17.44 12.06
CA LEU A 216 46.20 -16.07 12.34
C LEU A 216 47.24 -15.15 11.68
N ALA A 217 46.77 -14.27 10.79
CA ALA A 217 47.46 -13.16 10.14
C ALA A 217 47.96 -13.36 8.70
N PHE A 218 47.02 -13.34 7.74
CA PHE A 218 47.29 -12.70 6.45
C PHE A 218 46.03 -12.04 5.89
N HIS A 219 46.13 -10.72 5.70
CA HIS A 219 45.19 -9.81 5.04
C HIS A 219 43.95 -9.34 5.82
N LEU A 220 44.20 -8.31 6.64
CA LEU A 220 43.45 -7.05 6.51
C LEU A 220 43.38 -6.64 5.02
N ARG A 221 42.34 -7.09 4.32
CA ARG A 221 41.81 -6.41 3.15
C ARG A 221 40.51 -5.79 3.58
N GLU A 222 40.43 -4.48 3.45
CA GLU A 222 39.18 -3.72 3.53
C GLU A 222 38.09 -4.50 2.81
N SER A 223 37.04 -4.85 3.55
CA SER A 223 35.79 -5.33 2.94
C SER A 223 35.37 -4.28 1.93
N PRO A 224 35.06 -4.63 0.66
CA PRO A 224 34.52 -3.65 -0.26
C PRO A 224 33.26 -3.07 0.39
N ALA A 225 33.21 -1.75 0.46
CA ALA A 225 32.09 -1.02 1.03
C ALA A 225 30.79 -1.57 0.45
N LYS A 226 29.82 -1.86 1.34
CA LYS A 226 28.42 -2.12 0.99
C LYS A 226 28.01 -1.12 -0.09
N PRO A 227 27.31 -1.50 -1.16
CA PRO A 227 26.75 -0.52 -2.08
C PRO A 227 25.83 0.38 -1.25
N GLY A 228 26.26 1.64 -1.06
CA GLY A 228 25.49 2.64 -0.33
C GLY A 228 24.15 2.84 -1.03
N LEU A 229 23.13 3.28 -0.28
CA LEU A 229 21.90 3.81 -0.86
C LEU A 229 22.24 4.63 -2.11
N THR A 230 21.64 4.26 -3.25
CA THR A 230 21.77 5.01 -4.49
C THR A 230 21.51 6.50 -4.22
N GLY A 231 22.17 7.39 -4.98
CA GLY A 231 22.03 8.84 -4.79
C GLY A 231 20.57 9.30 -4.84
N GLU A 232 19.73 8.63 -5.64
CA GLU A 232 18.29 8.85 -5.73
C GLU A 232 17.55 8.47 -4.45
N LEU A 233 17.88 7.33 -3.81
CA LEU A 233 17.25 6.91 -2.56
C LEU A 233 17.68 7.81 -1.39
N ARG A 234 18.95 8.25 -1.35
CA ARG A 234 19.41 9.27 -0.38
C ARG A 234 18.71 10.61 -0.58
N ALA A 235 18.52 11.06 -1.82
CA ALA A 235 17.83 12.32 -2.11
C ALA A 235 16.33 12.28 -1.79
N ARG A 236 15.65 11.14 -1.97
CA ARG A 236 14.24 10.96 -1.58
C ARG A 236 14.03 10.93 -0.07
N LEU A 237 15.00 10.40 0.67
CA LEU A 237 14.95 10.28 2.13
C LEU A 237 15.43 11.54 2.87
N ALA A 238 16.12 12.46 2.19
CA ALA A 238 16.61 13.68 2.81
C ALA A 238 15.45 14.66 3.11
N VAL A 239 15.23 14.92 4.40
CA VAL A 239 14.28 15.94 4.88
C VAL A 239 14.94 17.31 4.81
N LYS A 240 14.39 18.21 4.00
CA LYS A 240 14.80 19.61 3.88
C LYS A 240 14.34 20.42 5.10
N PRO A 241 15.12 21.42 5.56
CA PRO A 241 14.66 22.33 6.60
C PRO A 241 13.50 23.20 6.10
N LEU A 242 12.79 23.85 7.05
CA LEU A 242 11.81 24.88 6.71
C LEU A 242 12.52 26.06 6.01
N PRO A 243 11.88 26.70 5.03
CA PRO A 243 12.42 27.92 4.44
C PRO A 243 12.48 29.04 5.49
N GLY A 244 13.50 29.90 5.41
CA GLY A 244 13.62 31.06 6.30
C GLY A 244 12.57 32.14 6.04
N ASP A 245 11.99 32.16 4.84
CA ASP A 245 10.87 33.03 4.47
C ASP A 245 9.55 32.24 4.54
N LEU A 246 8.72 32.59 5.52
CA LEU A 246 7.37 32.06 5.74
C LEU A 246 6.31 33.11 5.43
N SER A 247 6.53 33.95 4.42
CA SER A 247 5.51 34.88 3.92
C SER A 247 4.35 34.15 3.24
N SER A 248 3.18 34.81 3.22
CA SER A 248 1.95 34.29 2.61
C SER A 248 2.17 33.83 1.17
N GLY A 249 1.64 32.65 0.83
CA GLY A 249 1.71 32.07 -0.52
C GLY A 249 3.06 31.45 -0.87
N LYS A 250 4.08 31.52 0.00
CA LYS A 250 5.33 30.78 -0.20
C LYS A 250 5.09 29.28 -0.16
N THR A 251 5.75 28.56 -1.07
CA THR A 251 5.62 27.11 -1.19
C THR A 251 6.92 26.38 -0.87
N PHE A 252 6.81 25.17 -0.33
CA PHE A 252 7.95 24.32 0.01
C PHE A 252 7.59 22.84 0.04
N ARG A 253 8.60 21.97 -0.04
CA ARG A 253 8.49 20.51 0.16
C ARG A 253 9.60 20.04 1.09
N HIS A 254 9.27 19.18 2.04
CA HIS A 254 10.25 18.58 2.95
C HIS A 254 11.05 17.45 2.31
N CYS A 255 10.47 16.67 1.40
CA CYS A 255 11.12 15.52 0.77
C CYS A 255 10.52 15.27 -0.63
N GLY A 256 11.12 14.35 -1.41
CA GLY A 256 10.66 14.04 -2.77
C GLY A 256 9.20 13.54 -2.81
N ASP A 257 8.81 12.73 -1.83
CA ASP A 257 7.47 12.13 -1.73
C ASP A 257 6.55 12.91 -0.76
N CYS A 258 6.99 14.05 -0.23
CA CYS A 258 6.21 14.87 0.69
C CYS A 258 5.26 15.80 -0.08
N PRO A 259 4.09 16.14 0.50
CA PRO A 259 3.21 17.15 -0.07
C PRO A 259 3.90 18.50 -0.25
N GLU A 260 3.55 19.20 -1.33
CA GLU A 260 3.89 20.61 -1.48
C GLU A 260 2.97 21.45 -0.60
N MET A 261 3.57 22.22 0.29
CA MET A 261 2.87 23.06 1.25
C MET A 261 2.87 24.50 0.75
N ALA A 262 1.79 25.23 1.02
CA ALA A 262 1.71 26.69 0.89
C ALA A 262 1.49 27.31 2.27
N VAL A 263 2.18 28.41 2.55
CA VAL A 263 1.96 29.19 3.78
C VAL A 263 0.67 29.97 3.68
N ILE A 264 -0.22 29.73 4.63
CA ILE A 264 -1.52 30.40 4.80
C ILE A 264 -1.35 31.47 5.88
N PRO A 265 -1.67 32.75 5.59
CA PRO A 265 -1.45 33.84 6.52
C PRO A 265 -2.44 33.79 7.69
N PRO A 266 -2.13 34.43 8.84
CA PRO A 266 -3.14 34.73 9.84
C PRO A 266 -4.17 35.72 9.27
N GLY A 267 -5.37 35.71 9.82
CA GLY A 267 -6.43 36.64 9.42
C GLY A 267 -7.78 36.25 10.01
N SER A 268 -8.83 36.94 9.58
CA SER A 268 -10.20 36.64 10.00
C SER A 268 -11.11 36.53 8.80
N PHE A 269 -12.17 35.73 8.93
CA PHE A 269 -13.18 35.56 7.89
C PHE A 269 -14.53 35.19 8.49
N THR A 270 -15.58 35.35 7.70
CA THR A 270 -16.90 34.82 8.03
C THR A 270 -16.99 33.36 7.57
N MET A 271 -17.07 32.44 8.52
CA MET A 271 -17.30 31.01 8.30
C MET A 271 -18.80 30.73 8.19
N GLY A 272 -19.18 29.82 7.29
CA GLY A 272 -20.57 29.47 7.01
C GLY A 272 -21.19 30.30 5.89
N SER A 273 -22.50 30.14 5.70
CA SER A 273 -23.27 30.88 4.69
C SER A 273 -24.43 31.65 5.30
N ALA A 274 -24.77 32.78 4.69
CA ALA A 274 -25.93 33.56 5.11
C ALA A 274 -27.23 32.82 4.73
N PRO A 275 -28.34 32.98 5.48
CA PRO A 275 -29.60 32.31 5.18
C PRO A 275 -30.19 32.64 3.80
N ASP A 276 -29.85 33.79 3.24
CA ASP A 276 -30.25 34.26 1.92
C ASP A 276 -29.24 33.92 0.81
N GLU A 277 -28.11 33.28 1.14
CA GLU A 277 -27.18 32.78 0.13
C GLU A 277 -27.84 31.67 -0.70
N LYS A 278 -27.73 31.77 -2.02
CA LYS A 278 -28.23 30.74 -2.94
C LYS A 278 -27.66 29.37 -2.55
N GLU A 279 -28.52 28.36 -2.52
CA GLU A 279 -28.18 26.97 -2.14
C GLU A 279 -27.73 26.77 -0.69
N HIS A 280 -27.95 27.74 0.20
CA HIS A 280 -27.72 27.63 1.65
C HIS A 280 -28.36 26.35 2.23
N ARG A 281 -27.67 25.75 3.20
CA ARG A 281 -28.16 24.62 3.97
C ARG A 281 -28.09 24.95 5.47
N PRO A 282 -29.08 24.56 6.29
CA PRO A 282 -29.14 24.93 7.71
C PRO A 282 -27.86 24.60 8.50
N GLU A 283 -27.19 23.50 8.17
CA GLU A 283 -25.94 23.06 8.81
C GLU A 283 -24.73 23.96 8.56
N GLU A 284 -24.84 24.90 7.61
CA GLU A 284 -23.83 25.90 7.27
C GLU A 284 -23.96 27.18 8.10
N GLY A 285 -25.03 27.30 8.89
CA GLY A 285 -25.33 28.46 9.71
C GLY A 285 -25.17 28.21 11.22
N PRO A 286 -25.17 29.29 12.03
CA PRO A 286 -25.12 30.68 11.60
C PRO A 286 -23.74 31.06 11.06
N ALA A 287 -23.73 31.94 10.05
CA ALA A 287 -22.51 32.58 9.61
C ALA A 287 -21.86 33.35 10.78
N ARG A 288 -20.54 33.19 10.96
CA ARG A 288 -19.85 33.67 12.15
C ARG A 288 -18.43 34.12 11.86
N LEU A 289 -17.94 35.09 12.63
CA LEU A 289 -16.55 35.53 12.54
C LEU A 289 -15.63 34.50 13.19
N VAL A 290 -14.59 34.10 12.47
CA VAL A 290 -13.51 33.22 12.95
C VAL A 290 -12.17 33.90 12.68
N ALA A 291 -11.26 33.83 13.64
CA ALA A 291 -9.89 34.31 13.53
C ALA A 291 -8.93 33.11 13.44
N ILE A 292 -8.02 33.17 12.47
CA ILE A 292 -6.84 32.30 12.34
C ILE A 292 -5.66 33.12 12.89
N PRO A 293 -5.28 32.94 14.16
CA PRO A 293 -4.36 33.86 14.84
C PRO A 293 -2.90 33.69 14.40
N LYS A 294 -2.54 32.53 13.86
CA LYS A 294 -1.17 32.21 13.45
C LYS A 294 -1.17 31.71 12.01
N ALA A 295 -0.08 32.02 11.29
CA ALA A 295 0.17 31.36 10.04
C ALA A 295 0.29 29.84 10.25
N PHE A 296 -0.14 29.09 9.25
CA PHE A 296 0.08 27.65 9.17
C PHE A 296 0.40 27.29 7.73
N ALA A 297 0.78 26.06 7.44
CA ALA A 297 0.95 25.61 6.06
C ALA A 297 -0.12 24.57 5.70
N MET A 298 -0.62 24.61 4.48
CA MET A 298 -1.58 23.62 3.96
C MET A 298 -1.05 23.02 2.67
N ALA A 299 -1.27 21.72 2.47
CA ALA A 299 -0.94 21.06 1.21
C ALA A 299 -1.70 21.72 0.06
N ARG A 300 -0.97 22.07 -0.99
CA ARG A 300 -1.51 22.74 -2.19
C ARG A 300 -2.55 21.90 -2.93
N PHE A 301 -2.47 20.58 -2.76
CA PHE A 301 -3.24 19.57 -3.44
C PHE A 301 -3.85 18.62 -2.42
N GLU A 302 -4.87 17.85 -2.79
CA GLU A 302 -5.22 16.65 -2.04
C GLU A 302 -4.03 15.68 -2.00
N THR A 303 -3.98 14.85 -0.97
CA THR A 303 -2.97 13.80 -0.86
C THR A 303 -3.10 12.85 -2.05
N THR A 304 -2.03 12.69 -2.82
CA THR A 304 -2.07 11.88 -4.05
C THR A 304 -1.82 10.40 -3.77
N PHE A 305 -2.19 9.53 -4.71
CA PHE A 305 -1.82 8.12 -4.64
C PHE A 305 -0.31 7.91 -4.56
N ALA A 306 0.52 8.69 -5.27
CA ALA A 306 1.98 8.59 -5.16
C ALA A 306 2.48 8.88 -3.74
N GLN A 307 1.91 9.89 -3.07
CA GLN A 307 2.24 10.23 -1.69
C GLN A 307 1.75 9.15 -0.73
N TRP A 308 0.52 8.64 -0.94
CA TRP A 308 -0.02 7.53 -0.16
C TRP A 308 0.82 6.26 -0.31
N ASP A 309 1.22 5.93 -1.54
CA ASP A 309 2.04 4.76 -1.86
C ASP A 309 3.42 4.84 -1.20
N ALA A 310 3.97 6.05 -1.01
CA ALA A 310 5.17 6.24 -0.19
C ALA A 310 4.92 5.96 1.30
N CYS A 311 3.76 6.31 1.83
CA CYS A 311 3.38 5.94 3.20
C CYS A 311 3.23 4.43 3.37
N VAL A 312 2.63 3.74 2.39
CA VAL A 312 2.52 2.29 2.36
C VAL A 312 3.90 1.63 2.27
N ALA A 313 4.76 2.13 1.36
CA ALA A 313 6.11 1.61 1.17
C ALA A 313 7.01 1.76 2.42
N ASP A 314 6.75 2.77 3.23
CA ASP A 314 7.43 3.01 4.51
C ASP A 314 6.75 2.30 5.71
N SER A 315 5.73 1.45 5.46
CA SER A 315 4.90 0.80 6.48
C SER A 315 4.24 1.80 7.46
N GLY A 316 4.05 3.04 7.02
CA GLY A 316 3.34 4.08 7.77
C GLY A 316 1.81 3.98 7.63
N CYS A 317 1.34 3.39 6.53
CA CYS A 317 -0.06 3.21 6.19
C CYS A 317 -0.32 1.75 5.78
N ALA A 318 -1.16 1.03 6.53
CA ALA A 318 -1.50 -0.37 6.21
C ALA A 318 -2.53 -0.50 5.08
N HIS A 319 -3.43 0.47 4.95
CA HIS A 319 -4.48 0.45 3.94
C HIS A 319 -3.94 0.78 2.55
N VAL A 320 -4.23 -0.08 1.56
CA VAL A 320 -3.90 0.14 0.15
C VAL A 320 -5.19 0.46 -0.62
N PRO A 321 -5.51 1.74 -0.85
CA PRO A 321 -6.74 2.13 -1.52
C PRO A 321 -6.72 1.74 -3.00
N GLN A 322 -7.83 1.17 -3.49
CA GLN A 322 -8.07 0.98 -4.92
C GLN A 322 -8.30 2.32 -5.63
N ASP A 323 -8.02 2.38 -6.93
CA ASP A 323 -8.11 3.60 -7.76
C ASP A 323 -9.30 3.61 -8.73
N ARG A 324 -10.19 2.61 -8.64
CA ARG A 324 -11.31 2.35 -9.59
C ARG A 324 -10.88 2.13 -11.04
N GLY A 325 -9.60 1.85 -11.29
CA GLY A 325 -9.03 1.81 -12.63
C GLY A 325 -8.88 3.19 -13.28
N TRP A 326 -8.94 4.27 -12.50
CA TRP A 326 -8.75 5.65 -13.00
C TRP A 326 -7.28 6.08 -13.02
N GLY A 327 -6.39 5.25 -12.49
CA GLY A 327 -4.97 5.52 -12.37
C GLY A 327 -4.58 6.02 -10.98
N ARG A 328 -3.32 5.80 -10.64
CA ARG A 328 -2.66 6.23 -9.40
C ARG A 328 -1.79 7.47 -9.67
N GLY A 329 -0.66 7.62 -8.98
CA GLY A 329 0.28 8.71 -9.23
C GLY A 329 -0.24 10.04 -8.70
N ASN A 330 -0.41 11.03 -9.59
CA ASN A 330 -0.90 12.37 -9.25
C ASN A 330 -2.42 12.47 -9.08
N MET A 331 -3.13 11.35 -9.16
CA MET A 331 -4.55 11.30 -8.82
C MET A 331 -4.73 11.41 -7.30
N PRO A 332 -5.79 12.07 -6.80
CA PRO A 332 -6.06 12.13 -5.36
C PRO A 332 -6.32 10.71 -4.82
N ALA A 333 -5.75 10.39 -3.66
CA ALA A 333 -6.01 9.12 -2.99
C ALA A 333 -7.48 9.08 -2.55
N ILE A 334 -8.21 8.06 -3.01
CA ILE A 334 -9.63 7.84 -2.72
C ILE A 334 -9.84 6.53 -1.95
N TYR A 335 -11.04 6.28 -1.42
CA TYR A 335 -11.31 5.14 -0.52
C TYR A 335 -10.45 5.13 0.75
N VAL A 336 -10.12 6.31 1.25
CA VAL A 336 -9.45 6.52 2.54
C VAL A 336 -10.47 6.98 3.57
N HIS A 337 -10.61 6.26 4.67
CA HIS A 337 -11.46 6.69 5.78
C HIS A 337 -10.65 7.55 6.74
N TRP A 338 -11.33 8.24 7.67
CA TRP A 338 -10.69 9.25 8.51
C TRP A 338 -9.47 8.71 9.29
N GLN A 339 -9.56 7.49 9.81
CA GLN A 339 -8.46 6.91 10.59
C GLN A 339 -7.21 6.60 9.74
N ASP A 340 -7.34 6.26 8.45
CA ASP A 340 -6.14 6.05 7.61
C ASP A 340 -5.47 7.39 7.31
N ALA A 341 -6.26 8.43 7.07
CA ALA A 341 -5.73 9.77 6.88
C ALA A 341 -4.91 10.22 8.11
N GLN A 342 -5.34 9.84 9.31
CA GLN A 342 -4.58 10.06 10.54
C GLN A 342 -3.30 9.22 10.60
N ASP A 343 -3.29 7.99 10.10
CA ASP A 343 -2.07 7.18 10.06
C ASP A 343 -1.05 7.74 9.06
N TYR A 344 -1.51 8.23 7.91
CA TYR A 344 -0.70 9.00 6.97
C TYR A 344 -0.11 10.26 7.62
N VAL A 345 -0.93 11.02 8.34
CA VAL A 345 -0.49 12.22 9.08
C VAL A 345 0.57 11.88 10.13
N LYS A 346 0.38 10.80 10.90
CA LYS A 346 1.36 10.34 11.90
C LYS A 346 2.67 9.93 11.24
N TRP A 347 2.61 9.19 10.13
CA TRP A 347 3.78 8.80 9.36
C TRP A 347 4.52 10.02 8.82
N LEU A 348 3.82 10.97 8.19
CA LEU A 348 4.43 12.17 7.62
C LEU A 348 5.08 13.04 8.71
N THR A 349 4.44 13.11 9.89
CA THR A 349 4.99 13.78 11.08
C THR A 349 6.31 13.14 11.52
N ARG A 350 6.32 11.80 11.68
CA ARG A 350 7.54 11.07 12.06
C ARG A 350 8.65 11.21 11.00
N ARG A 351 8.30 11.09 9.72
CA ARG A 351 9.23 11.15 8.61
C ARG A 351 9.91 12.51 8.49
N THR A 352 9.20 13.60 8.77
CA THR A 352 9.71 14.97 8.58
C THR A 352 10.17 15.65 9.87
N GLY A 353 9.80 15.12 11.05
CA GLY A 353 10.00 15.79 12.33
C GLY A 353 9.18 17.09 12.48
N ARG A 354 8.14 17.27 11.65
CA ARG A 354 7.23 18.44 11.68
C ARG A 354 5.83 18.03 12.08
N THR A 355 5.10 18.94 12.71
CA THR A 355 3.73 18.68 13.18
C THR A 355 2.73 18.78 12.02
N TYR A 356 2.54 17.67 11.30
CA TYR A 356 1.47 17.52 10.33
C TYR A 356 0.16 17.09 11.01
N ARG A 357 -0.97 17.47 10.42
CA ARG A 357 -2.32 17.15 10.90
C ARG A 357 -3.35 17.27 9.78
N LEU A 358 -4.56 16.77 9.99
CA LEU A 358 -5.69 17.26 9.20
C LEU A 358 -5.97 18.73 9.57
N PRO A 359 -6.40 19.58 8.61
CA PRO A 359 -6.85 20.92 8.93
C PRO A 359 -8.08 20.87 9.83
N SER A 360 -8.27 21.88 10.66
CA SER A 360 -9.61 22.11 11.22
C SER A 360 -10.56 22.49 10.08
N GLU A 361 -11.85 22.34 10.32
CA GLU A 361 -12.85 22.81 9.38
C GLU A 361 -12.73 24.31 9.13
N ALA A 362 -12.50 25.09 10.19
CA ALA A 362 -12.34 26.54 10.10
C ALA A 362 -11.13 26.92 9.23
N GLU A 363 -9.99 26.26 9.43
CA GLU A 363 -8.80 26.47 8.60
C GLU A 363 -9.05 26.07 7.14
N TRP A 364 -9.75 24.96 6.91
CA TRP A 364 -10.10 24.51 5.57
C TRP A 364 -10.96 25.54 4.84
N GLU A 365 -12.01 26.07 5.48
CA GLU A 365 -12.88 27.06 4.85
C GLU A 365 -12.19 28.41 4.64
N TYR A 366 -11.39 28.86 5.62
CA TYR A 366 -10.56 30.06 5.49
C TYR A 366 -9.65 29.94 4.26
N ALA A 367 -8.98 28.79 4.15
CA ALA A 367 -8.05 28.50 3.07
C ALA A 367 -8.75 28.35 1.72
N ALA A 368 -9.95 27.75 1.67
CA ALA A 368 -10.74 27.61 0.45
C ALA A 368 -11.20 28.97 -0.08
N ARG A 369 -11.66 29.84 0.82
CA ARG A 369 -12.16 31.19 0.51
C ARG A 369 -11.06 32.14 0.05
N ALA A 370 -9.87 32.04 0.63
CA ALA A 370 -8.70 32.85 0.28
C ALA A 370 -9.03 34.35 0.11
N GLY A 371 -9.79 34.90 1.07
CA GLY A 371 -10.24 36.30 1.11
C GLY A 371 -11.64 36.56 0.52
N SER A 372 -12.21 35.63 -0.24
CA SER A 372 -13.56 35.75 -0.79
C SER A 372 -14.66 35.51 0.27
N GLN A 373 -15.73 36.30 0.20
CA GLN A 373 -16.99 36.04 0.93
C GLN A 373 -18.06 35.37 0.05
N ALA A 374 -17.77 35.13 -1.23
CA ALA A 374 -18.71 34.48 -2.13
C ALA A 374 -18.72 32.95 -1.96
N SER A 375 -19.64 32.29 -2.66
CA SER A 375 -19.77 30.83 -2.65
C SER A 375 -18.51 30.10 -3.19
N PHE A 376 -17.74 30.77 -4.06
CA PHE A 376 -16.45 30.32 -4.57
C PHE A 376 -15.38 31.40 -4.38
N TRP A 377 -14.10 31.02 -4.38
CA TRP A 377 -13.01 32.01 -4.35
C TRP A 377 -13.03 32.94 -5.59
N TRP A 378 -13.56 32.45 -6.73
CA TRP A 378 -13.66 33.20 -7.99
C TRP A 378 -14.97 33.98 -8.18
N GLY A 379 -15.88 33.96 -7.20
CA GLY A 379 -17.16 34.68 -7.25
C GLY A 379 -18.36 33.85 -6.81
N LYS A 380 -19.58 34.35 -7.12
CA LYS A 380 -20.85 33.74 -6.69
C LYS A 380 -21.34 32.63 -7.62
N GLU A 381 -20.97 32.69 -8.89
CA GLU A 381 -21.46 31.76 -9.91
C GLU A 381 -20.40 30.72 -10.27
N LEU A 382 -20.87 29.52 -10.62
CA LEU A 382 -20.00 28.50 -11.21
C LEU A 382 -19.50 28.98 -12.56
N LYS A 383 -18.21 28.77 -12.81
CA LYS A 383 -17.56 29.07 -14.08
C LYS A 383 -17.00 27.79 -14.67
N PRO A 384 -17.07 27.60 -16.01
CA PRO A 384 -16.44 26.48 -16.67
C PRO A 384 -14.96 26.39 -16.36
N ASP A 385 -14.45 25.15 -16.29
CA ASP A 385 -13.04 24.81 -16.16
C ASP A 385 -12.36 25.41 -14.90
N GLN A 386 -13.13 25.63 -13.82
CA GLN A 386 -12.61 26.06 -12.51
C GLN A 386 -12.53 24.94 -11.46
N ALA A 387 -13.19 23.81 -11.70
CA ALA A 387 -13.35 22.75 -10.71
C ALA A 387 -13.69 21.41 -11.39
N ASN A 388 -13.46 20.30 -10.67
CA ASN A 388 -13.91 18.98 -11.11
C ASN A 388 -15.25 18.62 -10.45
N CYS A 389 -16.37 18.90 -11.13
CA CYS A 389 -17.73 18.61 -10.62
C CYS A 389 -18.71 18.29 -11.76
N ASP A 390 -19.98 18.00 -11.45
CA ASP A 390 -21.01 17.89 -12.48
C ASP A 390 -21.25 19.24 -13.16
N ARG A 391 -21.19 19.26 -14.49
CA ARG A 391 -21.31 20.48 -15.33
C ARG A 391 -20.31 21.61 -15.02
N CYS A 392 -19.22 21.32 -14.33
CA CYS A 392 -18.11 22.28 -14.14
C CYS A 392 -17.28 22.53 -15.41
N GLY A 393 -17.44 21.73 -16.46
CA GLY A 393 -16.74 21.89 -17.75
C GLY A 393 -17.62 21.46 -18.92
N ARG A 394 -17.04 21.36 -20.12
CA ARG A 394 -17.80 20.99 -21.35
C ARG A 394 -18.47 19.61 -21.27
N ASN A 395 -17.90 18.68 -20.49
CA ASN A 395 -18.41 17.34 -20.29
C ASN A 395 -18.65 17.07 -18.80
N PRO A 396 -19.69 16.28 -18.44
CA PRO A 396 -19.90 15.86 -17.07
C PRO A 396 -18.69 15.09 -16.54
N SER A 397 -18.21 15.46 -15.37
CA SER A 397 -17.12 14.73 -14.72
C SER A 397 -17.60 13.34 -14.25
N ARG A 398 -16.91 12.29 -14.70
CA ARG A 398 -17.20 10.89 -14.36
C ARG A 398 -16.16 10.25 -13.42
N GLN A 399 -15.10 10.97 -13.09
CA GLN A 399 -13.98 10.49 -12.29
C GLN A 399 -13.22 11.67 -11.66
N THR A 400 -12.31 11.35 -10.74
CA THR A 400 -11.30 12.31 -10.26
C THR A 400 -10.44 12.82 -11.42
N ALA A 401 -9.87 14.02 -11.24
CA ALA A 401 -8.86 14.58 -12.12
C ALA A 401 -7.49 14.53 -11.41
N PRO A 402 -6.37 14.56 -12.14
CA PRO A 402 -5.07 14.77 -11.52
C PRO A 402 -5.10 16.05 -10.68
N VAL A 403 -4.50 16.02 -9.50
CA VAL A 403 -4.48 17.21 -8.64
C VAL A 403 -3.81 18.38 -9.36
N GLY A 404 -4.31 19.59 -9.16
CA GLY A 404 -3.80 20.80 -9.82
C GLY A 404 -4.27 20.98 -11.27
N SER A 405 -5.29 20.24 -11.71
CA SER A 405 -5.84 20.40 -13.08
C SER A 405 -6.58 21.72 -13.30
N PHE A 406 -6.99 22.40 -12.23
CA PHE A 406 -7.77 23.65 -12.27
C PHE A 406 -6.97 24.82 -11.69
N PRO A 407 -7.35 26.08 -11.91
CA PRO A 407 -6.62 27.23 -11.36
C PRO A 407 -6.58 27.19 -9.82
N PRO A 408 -5.44 27.57 -9.20
CA PRO A 408 -5.36 27.70 -7.75
C PRO A 408 -6.08 28.96 -7.28
N ASN A 409 -6.54 28.95 -6.03
CA ASN A 409 -7.05 30.14 -5.37
C ASN A 409 -5.91 31.13 -5.00
N PRO A 410 -6.21 32.34 -4.51
CA PRO A 410 -5.19 33.34 -4.14
C PRO A 410 -4.15 32.89 -3.09
N PHE A 411 -4.41 31.83 -2.32
CA PHE A 411 -3.44 31.23 -1.41
C PHE A 411 -2.58 30.13 -2.05
N GLY A 412 -2.74 29.89 -3.35
CA GLY A 412 -1.97 28.90 -4.10
C GLY A 412 -2.44 27.46 -3.89
N LEU A 413 -3.66 27.27 -3.38
CA LEU A 413 -4.29 25.97 -3.16
C LEU A 413 -5.19 25.60 -4.34
N PHE A 414 -5.09 24.35 -4.76
CA PHE A 414 -5.83 23.77 -5.87
C PHE A 414 -6.97 22.90 -5.35
N ASP A 415 -7.97 22.70 -6.21
CA ASP A 415 -9.04 21.71 -6.03
C ASP A 415 -9.87 21.90 -4.75
N MET A 416 -9.85 23.11 -4.15
CA MET A 416 -10.65 23.44 -2.97
C MET A 416 -12.17 23.41 -3.24
N HIS A 417 -12.57 23.29 -4.51
CA HIS A 417 -13.95 23.18 -4.95
C HIS A 417 -14.06 21.99 -5.93
N GLY A 418 -14.61 20.86 -5.50
CA GLY A 418 -14.77 19.66 -6.31
C GLY A 418 -13.65 18.63 -6.13
N ASN A 419 -13.47 17.79 -7.16
CA ASN A 419 -12.55 16.65 -7.21
C ASN A 419 -12.83 15.57 -6.17
N VAL A 420 -12.45 15.73 -4.90
CA VAL A 420 -12.83 14.81 -3.81
C VAL A 420 -13.21 15.57 -2.54
N TRP A 421 -14.16 15.00 -1.79
CA TRP A 421 -14.45 15.46 -0.44
C TRP A 421 -13.22 15.26 0.44
N GLU A 422 -12.95 16.20 1.35
CA GLU A 422 -11.75 16.16 2.16
C GLU A 422 -12.05 16.05 3.64
N TRP A 423 -11.43 15.06 4.30
CA TRP A 423 -11.49 14.91 5.74
C TRP A 423 -10.86 16.10 6.47
N THR A 424 -11.56 16.58 7.49
CA THR A 424 -11.05 17.56 8.46
C THR A 424 -10.96 16.93 9.86
N ALA A 425 -10.32 17.62 10.81
CA ALA A 425 -10.16 17.11 12.18
C ALA A 425 -11.47 17.11 12.99
N ASP A 426 -12.43 17.95 12.64
CA ASP A 426 -13.61 18.29 13.44
C ASP A 426 -14.61 17.14 13.56
N CYS A 427 -15.21 17.02 14.76
CA CYS A 427 -16.41 16.20 14.95
C CYS A 427 -17.61 16.88 14.29
N TRP A 428 -18.57 16.09 13.84
CA TRP A 428 -19.78 16.63 13.23
C TRP A 428 -20.67 17.33 14.27
N ASN A 429 -21.07 18.56 13.93
CA ASN A 429 -22.16 19.29 14.56
C ASN A 429 -23.11 19.77 13.45
N GLY A 430 -24.41 19.56 13.64
CA GLY A 430 -25.45 19.89 12.65
C GLY A 430 -25.71 21.38 12.44
N THR A 431 -24.95 22.25 13.11
CA THR A 431 -24.95 23.71 13.00
C THR A 431 -23.58 24.24 13.44
N LEU A 432 -23.23 25.47 13.06
CA LEU A 432 -22.05 26.21 13.53
C LEU A 432 -22.30 27.01 14.83
N ALA A 433 -23.50 26.91 15.41
CA ALA A 433 -23.84 27.59 16.66
C ALA A 433 -23.03 26.98 17.82
N GLY A 434 -22.21 27.79 18.49
CA GLY A 434 -21.33 27.31 19.55
C GLY A 434 -20.00 26.73 19.08
N ALA A 435 -19.69 26.78 17.78
CA ALA A 435 -18.36 26.41 17.27
C ALA A 435 -17.24 27.27 17.92
N PRO A 436 -15.99 26.82 17.92
CA PRO A 436 -14.86 27.64 18.30
C PRO A 436 -14.62 28.82 17.35
N SER A 437 -13.92 29.86 17.80
CA SER A 437 -13.64 31.08 17.02
C SER A 437 -12.15 31.29 16.69
N GLY A 438 -11.24 30.46 17.21
CA GLY A 438 -9.79 30.64 17.07
C GLY A 438 -9.14 29.77 15.98
N GLY A 439 -9.93 29.14 15.12
CA GLY A 439 -9.44 28.27 14.06
C GLY A 439 -9.09 26.85 14.53
N GLU A 440 -9.15 26.57 15.83
CA GLU A 440 -9.04 25.21 16.36
C GLU A 440 -10.16 24.28 15.84
N ALA A 441 -9.86 22.98 15.78
CA ALA A 441 -10.85 21.96 15.45
C ALA A 441 -11.90 21.81 16.56
N TRP A 442 -13.16 21.67 16.18
CA TRP A 442 -14.26 21.42 17.09
C TRP A 442 -14.34 19.93 17.45
N THR A 443 -13.79 19.56 18.61
CA THR A 443 -13.63 18.16 19.04
C THR A 443 -14.76 17.63 19.92
N SER A 444 -15.88 18.35 20.03
CA SER A 444 -17.09 17.92 20.75
C SER A 444 -18.26 17.78 19.77
N GLY A 445 -19.27 16.98 20.12
CA GLY A 445 -20.44 16.72 19.27
C GLY A 445 -20.55 15.25 18.89
N GLN A 446 -20.98 14.95 17.66
CA GLN A 446 -21.11 13.58 17.16
C GLN A 446 -19.80 13.11 16.54
N CYS A 447 -18.85 12.66 17.36
CA CYS A 447 -17.50 12.32 16.91
C CYS A 447 -17.37 10.99 16.13
N ASP A 448 -18.42 10.17 16.10
CA ASP A 448 -18.55 9.02 15.18
C ASP A 448 -18.72 9.47 13.72
N LEU A 449 -18.95 10.77 13.53
CA LEU A 449 -18.98 11.47 12.26
C LEU A 449 -17.89 12.55 12.26
N ARG A 450 -17.18 12.68 11.16
CA ARG A 450 -16.21 13.74 10.92
C ARG A 450 -16.69 14.63 9.79
N VAL A 451 -16.30 15.90 9.84
CA VAL A 451 -16.67 16.85 8.81
C VAL A 451 -15.88 16.59 7.53
N LEU A 452 -16.59 16.56 6.40
CA LEU A 452 -16.04 16.60 5.04
C LEU A 452 -16.34 17.96 4.38
N ARG A 453 -15.37 18.48 3.62
CA ARG A 453 -15.47 19.76 2.88
C ARG A 453 -15.05 19.62 1.41
N GLY A 454 -15.34 20.63 0.59
CA GLY A 454 -14.86 20.73 -0.80
C GLY A 454 -15.81 20.25 -1.89
N GLY A 455 -16.64 19.26 -1.61
CA GLY A 455 -17.41 18.59 -2.67
C GLY A 455 -16.56 17.61 -3.45
N ALA A 456 -17.08 17.02 -4.53
CA ALA A 456 -16.38 15.97 -5.27
C ALA A 456 -16.81 15.94 -6.74
N TRP A 457 -16.08 15.16 -7.54
CA TRP A 457 -16.43 14.86 -8.93
C TRP A 457 -17.88 14.37 -9.08
N GLY A 458 -18.52 14.79 -10.18
CA GLY A 458 -19.90 14.44 -10.50
C GLY A 458 -20.93 14.89 -9.45
N LEU A 459 -20.63 15.89 -8.60
CA LEU A 459 -21.62 16.57 -7.75
C LEU A 459 -21.95 17.94 -8.33
N ALA A 460 -23.19 18.38 -8.13
CA ALA A 460 -23.66 19.67 -8.61
C ALA A 460 -23.08 20.84 -7.79
N GLN A 461 -23.28 22.06 -8.31
CA GLN A 461 -22.70 23.31 -7.81
C GLN A 461 -22.91 23.51 -6.29
N GLU A 462 -24.10 23.17 -5.78
CA GLU A 462 -24.45 23.35 -4.38
C GLU A 462 -23.56 22.53 -3.44
N SER A 463 -22.97 21.45 -3.93
CA SER A 463 -22.14 20.54 -3.15
C SER A 463 -20.67 20.97 -3.08
N ILE A 464 -20.23 21.91 -3.93
CA ILE A 464 -18.83 22.34 -4.03
C ILE A 464 -18.60 23.77 -3.56
N ARG A 465 -19.61 24.43 -2.97
CA ARG A 465 -19.47 25.78 -2.38
C ARG A 465 -18.50 25.76 -1.18
N ALA A 466 -17.80 26.88 -0.96
CA ALA A 466 -16.88 27.05 0.17
C ALA A 466 -17.54 26.72 1.51
N ALA A 467 -18.79 27.11 1.72
CA ALA A 467 -19.52 26.88 2.96
C ALA A 467 -20.11 25.47 3.10
N ARG A 468 -20.08 24.61 2.06
CA ARG A 468 -20.79 23.32 2.08
C ARG A 468 -20.11 22.29 3.00
N ARG A 469 -20.83 21.83 4.01
CA ARG A 469 -20.37 20.85 5.00
C ARG A 469 -21.20 19.58 4.91
N ILE A 470 -20.59 18.40 5.03
CA ILE A 470 -21.35 17.15 5.20
C ILE A 470 -20.73 16.27 6.29
N PRO A 471 -21.53 15.43 6.97
CA PRO A 471 -21.00 14.38 7.83
C PRO A 471 -20.44 13.21 7.00
N GLY A 472 -19.28 12.72 7.38
CA GLY A 472 -18.72 11.44 6.93
C GLY A 472 -18.56 10.47 8.09
N LYS A 473 -18.99 9.22 7.91
CA LYS A 473 -18.78 8.16 8.92
C LYS A 473 -17.30 7.79 9.02
N LEU A 474 -16.81 7.53 10.23
CA LEU A 474 -15.41 7.21 10.49
C LEU A 474 -14.88 6.01 9.69
N ASP A 475 -15.72 5.03 9.40
CA ASP A 475 -15.40 3.79 8.69
C ASP A 475 -15.72 3.85 7.18
N ALA A 476 -16.31 4.94 6.70
CA ALA A 476 -16.70 5.07 5.30
C ALA A 476 -15.49 5.25 4.39
N ARG A 477 -15.39 4.37 3.38
CA ARG A 477 -14.47 4.50 2.26
C ARG A 477 -15.27 4.75 0.99
N SER A 478 -15.13 5.92 0.39
CA SER A 478 -15.79 6.27 -0.87
C SER A 478 -14.80 6.69 -1.94
N GLY A 479 -15.13 6.37 -3.20
CA GLY A 479 -14.42 6.88 -4.38
C GLY A 479 -14.57 8.39 -4.60
N LYS A 480 -15.29 9.09 -3.72
CA LYS A 480 -15.46 10.55 -3.69
C LYS A 480 -14.79 11.21 -2.48
N GLN A 481 -14.07 10.47 -1.65
CA GLN A 481 -13.47 10.97 -0.40
C GLN A 481 -11.95 10.79 -0.44
N GLY A 482 -11.24 11.85 -0.09
CA GLY A 482 -9.80 11.94 0.12
C GLY A 482 -9.52 12.88 1.29
N PHE A 483 -8.37 13.54 1.29
CA PHE A 483 -7.99 14.53 2.31
C PHE A 483 -6.75 15.31 1.85
N ARG A 484 -6.51 16.45 2.47
CA ARG A 484 -5.23 17.16 2.42
C ARG A 484 -4.71 17.39 3.84
N VAL A 485 -3.39 17.61 3.96
CA VAL A 485 -2.75 17.84 5.25
C VAL A 485 -2.48 19.32 5.50
N ALA A 486 -2.57 19.73 6.75
CA ALA A 486 -2.03 20.98 7.28
C ALA A 486 -0.79 20.71 8.13
N MET A 487 -0.03 21.76 8.41
CA MET A 487 1.16 21.71 9.25
C MET A 487 1.25 22.97 10.10
N THR A 488 1.50 22.79 11.39
CA THR A 488 1.75 23.90 12.31
C THR A 488 3.12 24.52 12.01
N LEU A 489 3.17 25.84 11.85
CA LEU A 489 4.42 26.59 11.72
C LEU A 489 4.94 27.03 13.11
N PRO A 490 6.27 27.25 13.25
CA PRO A 490 6.89 27.70 14.50
C PRO A 490 6.32 29.01 15.07
#